data_AF-A0A957ER30-F1
#
_entry.id   AF-A0A957ER30-F1
#
_cell.length_a   1.000
_cell.length_b   1.000
_cell.length_c   1.000
_cell.angle_alpha   90.00
_cell.angle_beta   90.00
_cell.angle_gamma   90.00
#
_symmetry.space_group_name_H-M   'P 1'
#
loop_
_entity.id
_entity.type
_entity.pdbx_description
1 polymer ?
#
loop_
_entity_poly.entity_id
_entity_poly.type
_entity_poly.pdbx_seq_one_letter_code
_entity_poly.pdbx_strand_id
1 'polypeptide(L)'
;MNELAGSTTFADASFLQNDGVCSGANCPAANSQQLTFDGNDAIDIPNSADLIGTTYSIAMAVNPFSYNSQRVLFSKADDVAAGGTVSLVLQADNTVSFINNDYCGTPSNNILTSSNSLPMNQWSHIVATLDGVTKRLYINGIEVAAVNYDRAGECANSRQVS
;
A
#
# COMPACT_ATOMS: atom_id res chain seq x y z
N MET A 1 16.50 -6.45 2.04
CA MET A 1 16.76 -6.07 0.64
C MET A 1 18.26 -5.95 0.47
N ASN A 2 18.84 -6.45 -0.62
CA ASN A 2 20.30 -6.51 -0.84
C ASN A 2 20.73 -5.79 -2.12
N GLU A 3 19.94 -4.82 -2.60
CA GLU A 3 20.16 -4.13 -3.88
C GLU A 3 21.39 -3.22 -3.84
N LEU A 4 22.22 -3.29 -4.88
CA LEU A 4 23.43 -2.47 -5.00
C LEU A 4 23.07 -1.04 -5.42
N ALA A 5 23.99 -0.10 -5.16
CA ALA A 5 23.84 1.27 -5.63
C ALA A 5 23.67 1.28 -7.17
N GLY A 6 22.61 1.95 -7.63
CA GLY A 6 22.26 2.01 -9.05
C GLY A 6 21.39 0.87 -9.58
N SER A 7 20.87 -0.03 -8.73
CA SER A 7 19.87 -1.02 -9.14
C SER A 7 18.65 -0.35 -9.77
N THR A 8 18.25 -0.85 -10.95
CA THR A 8 17.00 -0.44 -11.64
C THR A 8 15.97 -1.57 -11.72
N THR A 9 16.33 -2.74 -11.21
CA THR A 9 15.49 -3.95 -11.14
C THR A 9 15.52 -4.46 -9.72
N PHE A 10 14.36 -4.80 -9.18
CA PHE A 10 14.15 -5.22 -7.80
C PHE A 10 13.51 -6.59 -7.84
N ALA A 11 14.31 -7.62 -7.60
CA ALA A 11 13.86 -8.99 -7.76
C ALA A 11 12.72 -9.33 -6.79
N ASP A 12 11.65 -9.91 -7.32
CA ASP A 12 10.64 -10.58 -6.52
C ASP A 12 11.26 -11.88 -6.00
N ALA A 13 11.49 -11.94 -4.68
CA ALA A 13 12.04 -13.12 -4.03
C ALA A 13 11.02 -14.28 -3.91
N SER A 14 9.76 -14.05 -4.30
CA SER A 14 8.75 -15.08 -4.39
C SER A 14 8.91 -15.92 -5.68
N PHE A 15 8.08 -16.95 -5.83
CA PHE A 15 8.05 -17.76 -7.05
C PHE A 15 7.24 -17.13 -8.19
N LEU A 16 6.67 -15.94 -7.99
CA LEU A 16 5.75 -15.30 -8.93
C LEU A 16 6.45 -14.38 -9.94
N GLN A 17 7.73 -14.03 -9.72
CA GLN A 17 8.56 -13.24 -10.64
C GLN A 17 7.92 -11.88 -11.03
N ASN A 18 7.23 -11.23 -10.09
CA ASN A 18 6.72 -9.88 -10.29
C ASN A 18 7.82 -8.85 -9.95
N ASP A 19 8.93 -8.92 -10.67
CA ASP A 19 10.09 -8.05 -10.43
C ASP A 19 9.69 -6.58 -10.59
N GLY A 20 10.09 -5.76 -9.62
CA GLY A 20 9.92 -4.32 -9.69
C GLY A 20 10.95 -3.69 -10.62
N VAL A 21 10.58 -2.62 -11.31
CA VAL A 21 11.48 -1.85 -12.17
C VAL A 21 11.35 -0.37 -11.88
N CYS A 22 12.40 0.40 -12.16
CA CYS A 22 12.35 1.85 -12.19
C CYS A 22 13.21 2.34 -13.37
N SER A 23 13.08 3.63 -13.73
CA SER A 23 13.91 4.21 -14.78
C SER A 23 14.34 5.64 -14.49
N GLY A 24 15.55 5.97 -14.96
CA GLY A 24 16.08 7.33 -14.92
C GLY A 24 16.25 7.88 -13.50
N ALA A 25 15.92 9.17 -13.35
CA ALA A 25 16.10 9.90 -12.09
C ALA A 25 15.04 9.59 -11.02
N ASN A 26 14.03 8.77 -11.33
CA ASN A 26 12.94 8.40 -10.41
C ASN A 26 13.20 7.02 -9.77
N CYS A 27 14.42 6.51 -9.88
CA CYS A 27 14.84 5.28 -9.24
C CYS A 27 15.30 5.58 -7.81
N PRO A 28 14.79 4.86 -6.79
CA PRO A 28 15.23 5.07 -5.42
C PRO A 28 16.71 4.71 -5.25
N ALA A 29 17.41 5.47 -4.41
CA ALA A 29 18.80 5.17 -4.08
C ALA A 29 18.88 3.91 -3.21
N ALA A 30 19.76 2.97 -3.57
CA ALA A 30 19.98 1.71 -2.85
C ALA A 30 21.37 1.66 -2.20
N ASN A 31 21.48 1.00 -1.04
CA ASN A 31 22.75 0.83 -0.31
C ASN A 31 22.95 -0.58 0.27
N SER A 32 22.34 -1.59 -0.36
CA SER A 32 22.37 -3.01 0.03
C SER A 32 21.68 -3.35 1.35
N GLN A 33 21.01 -2.39 1.99
CA GLN A 33 20.20 -2.63 3.20
C GLN A 33 18.80 -2.05 3.06
N GLN A 34 18.71 -0.85 2.49
CA GLN A 34 17.47 -0.10 2.32
C GLN A 34 17.41 0.57 0.94
N LEU A 35 16.20 0.99 0.60
CA LEU A 35 15.94 1.94 -0.47
C LEU A 35 15.57 3.28 0.16
N THR A 36 16.05 4.36 -0.45
CA THR A 36 15.75 5.73 -0.03
C THR A 36 14.97 6.40 -1.15
N PHE A 37 13.80 6.92 -0.81
CA PHE A 37 12.87 7.59 -1.71
C PHE A 37 12.86 9.07 -1.38
N ASP A 38 13.16 9.94 -2.34
CA ASP A 38 13.28 11.39 -2.12
C ASP A 38 11.95 12.16 -2.26
N GLY A 39 10.91 11.49 -2.74
CA GLY A 39 9.58 12.03 -2.96
C GLY A 39 9.12 12.03 -4.42
N ASN A 40 10.02 11.80 -5.39
CA ASN A 40 9.66 11.58 -6.80
C ASN A 40 10.04 10.17 -7.30
N ASP A 41 10.60 9.35 -6.43
CA ASP A 41 11.00 7.98 -6.72
C ASP A 41 9.83 7.00 -6.67
N ALA A 42 9.87 5.99 -7.53
CA ALA A 42 8.91 4.88 -7.53
C ALA A 42 9.57 3.59 -8.02
N ILE A 43 8.98 2.46 -7.60
CA ILE A 43 9.23 1.14 -8.19
C ILE A 43 7.90 0.67 -8.76
N ASP A 44 7.89 0.46 -10.07
CA ASP A 44 6.75 -0.07 -10.79
C ASP A 44 6.83 -1.59 -10.84
N ILE A 45 5.79 -2.24 -10.33
CA ILE A 45 5.64 -3.69 -10.43
C ILE A 45 4.67 -3.97 -11.59
N PRO A 46 5.04 -4.81 -12.57
CA PRO A 46 4.14 -5.19 -13.66
C PRO A 46 2.79 -5.67 -13.14
N ASN A 47 1.71 -5.30 -13.81
CA ASN A 47 0.40 -5.72 -13.36
C ASN A 47 0.28 -7.25 -13.40
N SER A 48 -0.12 -7.82 -12.27
CA SER A 48 -0.48 -9.22 -12.12
C SER A 48 -1.75 -9.34 -11.30
N ALA A 49 -2.58 -10.32 -11.67
CA ALA A 49 -3.80 -10.67 -10.95
C ALA A 49 -3.49 -11.25 -9.55
N ASP A 50 -2.26 -11.73 -9.32
CA ASP A 50 -1.86 -12.34 -8.05
C ASP A 50 -1.56 -11.29 -6.95
N LEU A 51 -1.44 -10.02 -7.31
CA LEU A 51 -0.94 -9.00 -6.38
C LEU A 51 -2.00 -8.56 -5.34
N ILE A 52 -3.30 -8.56 -5.69
CA ILE A 52 -4.41 -8.25 -4.75
C ILE A 52 -5.68 -8.99 -5.18
N GLY A 53 -6.26 -9.75 -4.24
CA GLY A 53 -7.56 -10.43 -4.39
C GLY A 53 -8.66 -9.90 -3.45
N THR A 54 -9.63 -10.74 -3.10
CA THR A 54 -10.68 -10.40 -2.10
C THR A 54 -10.17 -10.46 -0.66
N THR A 55 -9.09 -11.20 -0.42
CA THR A 55 -8.37 -11.26 0.85
C THR A 55 -6.89 -11.07 0.57
N TYR A 56 -6.20 -10.26 1.36
CA TYR A 56 -4.76 -10.00 1.17
C TYR A 56 -4.14 -9.35 2.40
N SER A 57 -2.80 -9.30 2.41
CA SER A 57 -2.02 -8.55 3.39
C SER A 57 -0.89 -7.81 2.68
N ILE A 58 -0.66 -6.56 3.06
CA ILE A 58 0.46 -5.74 2.60
C ILE A 58 1.33 -5.47 3.82
N ALA A 59 2.63 -5.76 3.74
CA ALA A 59 3.58 -5.56 4.82
C ALA A 59 4.83 -4.83 4.31
N MET A 60 5.30 -3.84 5.07
CA MET A 60 6.53 -3.11 4.77
C MET A 60 7.15 -2.49 6.02
N ALA A 61 8.47 -2.36 6.01
CA ALA A 61 9.18 -1.53 6.97
C ALA A 61 9.44 -0.16 6.33
N VAL A 62 9.17 0.91 7.08
CA VAL A 62 9.39 2.30 6.61
C VAL A 62 10.09 3.13 7.70
N ASN A 63 10.87 4.11 7.27
CA ASN A 63 11.52 5.09 8.13
C ASN A 63 11.31 6.50 7.56
N PRO A 64 10.29 7.25 8.02
CA PRO A 64 10.00 8.58 7.51
C PRO A 64 11.04 9.63 7.92
N PHE A 65 11.52 10.41 6.95
CA PHE A 65 12.41 11.56 7.15
C PHE A 65 11.71 12.92 7.07
N SER A 66 10.42 12.95 6.70
CA SER A 66 9.58 14.15 6.62
C SER A 66 8.11 13.77 6.52
N TYR A 67 7.22 14.66 6.98
CA TYR A 67 5.76 14.55 6.87
C TYR A 67 5.14 15.78 6.22
N ASN A 68 5.93 16.59 5.54
CA ASN A 68 5.48 17.88 4.98
C ASN A 68 4.37 17.76 3.91
N SER A 69 4.03 16.54 3.48
CA SER A 69 2.98 16.23 2.53
C SER A 69 2.65 14.74 2.56
N GLN A 70 1.49 14.37 2.01
CA GLN A 70 1.10 12.97 1.88
C GLN A 70 2.08 12.21 0.98
N ARG A 71 2.34 10.94 1.32
CA ARG A 71 3.21 10.04 0.55
C ARG A 71 2.50 8.72 0.35
N VAL A 72 2.39 8.29 -0.90
CA VAL A 72 1.92 6.94 -1.23
C VAL A 72 3.06 5.97 -0.96
N LEU A 73 2.86 5.06 -0.02
CA LEU A 73 3.82 4.00 0.30
C LEU A 73 3.61 2.79 -0.61
N PHE A 74 2.35 2.54 -0.97
CA PHE A 74 1.94 1.48 -1.87
C PHE A 74 0.65 1.89 -2.56
N SER A 75 0.53 1.55 -3.84
CA SER A 75 -0.75 1.65 -4.55
C SER A 75 -0.86 0.55 -5.59
N LYS A 76 -2.06 -0.01 -5.72
CA LYS A 76 -2.48 -0.82 -6.86
C LYS A 76 -3.86 -0.36 -7.30
N ALA A 77 -4.02 -0.17 -8.60
CA ALA A 77 -5.31 0.03 -9.22
C ALA A 77 -5.67 -1.20 -10.06
N ASP A 78 -6.96 -1.47 -10.19
CA ASP A 78 -7.45 -2.39 -11.20
C ASP A 78 -7.43 -1.71 -12.58
N ASP A 79 -7.07 -2.44 -13.63
CA ASP A 79 -6.94 -1.92 -15.01
C ASP A 79 -8.28 -1.56 -15.71
N VAL A 80 -9.39 -1.53 -14.95
CA VAL A 80 -10.72 -1.26 -15.49
C VAL A 80 -11.05 0.24 -15.38
N ALA A 81 -11.80 0.78 -16.33
CA ALA A 81 -12.11 2.23 -16.41
C ALA A 81 -12.88 2.82 -15.20
N ALA A 82 -13.46 1.96 -14.35
CA ALA A 82 -14.05 2.30 -13.06
C ALA A 82 -13.37 1.56 -11.89
N GLY A 83 -12.15 1.07 -12.10
CA GLY A 83 -11.48 0.05 -11.30
C GLY A 83 -11.29 0.44 -9.83
N GLY A 84 -11.26 -0.58 -8.97
CA GLY A 84 -10.96 -0.38 -7.57
C GLY A 84 -9.50 0.05 -7.37
N THR A 85 -9.22 0.69 -6.25
CA THR A 85 -7.84 1.00 -5.84
C THR A 85 -7.60 0.57 -4.41
N VAL A 86 -6.38 0.12 -4.15
CA VAL A 86 -5.88 -0.16 -2.81
C VAL A 86 -4.62 0.65 -2.60
N SER A 87 -4.56 1.43 -1.53
CA SER A 87 -3.40 2.28 -1.24
C SER A 87 -3.05 2.28 0.24
N LEU A 88 -1.75 2.33 0.53
CA LEU A 88 -1.22 2.73 1.83
C LEU A 88 -0.59 4.10 1.69
N VAL A 89 -1.04 5.04 2.52
CA VAL A 89 -0.64 6.44 2.45
C VAL A 89 -0.13 6.87 3.81
N LEU A 90 1.09 7.41 3.85
CA LEU A 90 1.58 8.19 4.98
C LEU A 90 1.03 9.61 4.87
N GLN A 91 0.27 10.01 5.88
CA GLN A 91 -0.39 11.30 5.96
C GLN A 91 0.56 12.39 6.47
N ALA A 92 0.21 13.65 6.23
CA ALA A 92 1.00 14.80 6.70
C ALA A 92 0.98 14.99 8.22
N ASP A 93 0.02 14.35 8.91
CA ASP A 93 -0.04 14.27 10.38
C ASP A 93 0.67 13.01 10.95
N ASN A 94 1.45 12.33 10.09
CA ASN A 94 2.28 11.17 10.42
C ASN A 94 1.49 9.88 10.67
N THR A 95 0.17 9.89 10.45
CA THR A 95 -0.66 8.68 10.51
C THR A 95 -0.57 7.89 9.20
N VAL A 96 -0.98 6.62 9.23
CA VAL A 96 -1.04 5.76 8.06
C VAL A 96 -2.49 5.48 7.72
N SER A 97 -2.88 5.76 6.48
CA SER A 97 -4.19 5.45 5.94
C SER A 97 -4.13 4.25 5.01
N PHE A 98 -4.99 3.27 5.26
CA PHE A 98 -5.30 2.15 4.37
C PHE A 98 -6.60 2.43 3.63
N ILE A 99 -6.49 2.67 2.33
CA ILE A 99 -7.58 3.19 1.49
C ILE A 99 -7.95 2.13 0.47
N ASN A 100 -9.25 1.79 0.42
CA ASN A 100 -9.81 0.85 -0.54
C ASN A 100 -10.96 1.54 -1.25
N ASN A 101 -10.87 1.79 -2.55
CA ASN A 101 -12.01 2.22 -3.35
C ASN A 101 -12.47 1.04 -4.18
N ASP A 102 -13.78 0.81 -4.23
CA ASP A 102 -14.35 -0.28 -5.01
C ASP A 102 -15.01 0.22 -6.29
N TYR A 103 -14.91 -0.58 -7.35
CA TYR A 103 -15.50 -0.25 -8.65
C TYR A 103 -17.03 -0.12 -8.59
N CYS A 104 -17.63 -0.71 -7.57
CA CYS A 104 -19.06 -0.81 -7.37
C CYS A 104 -19.61 0.29 -6.43
N GLY A 105 -18.74 1.19 -5.96
CA GLY A 105 -19.06 2.30 -5.06
C GLY A 105 -17.96 2.52 -4.03
N THR A 106 -17.88 3.72 -3.45
CA THR A 106 -16.95 4.03 -2.36
C THR A 106 -17.70 4.02 -1.05
N PRO A 107 -17.47 3.03 -0.17
CA PRO A 107 -18.17 3.01 1.11
C PRO A 107 -17.60 4.02 2.10
N SER A 108 -18.40 4.38 3.11
CA SER A 108 -18.00 5.36 4.13
C SER A 108 -16.79 4.95 4.99
N ASN A 109 -16.45 3.66 5.01
CA ASN A 109 -15.32 3.04 5.70
C ASN A 109 -14.16 2.70 4.73
N ASN A 110 -14.15 3.30 3.52
CA ASN A 110 -13.11 3.12 2.51
C ASN A 110 -11.72 3.52 3.03
N ILE A 111 -11.65 4.45 3.97
CA ILE A 111 -10.42 4.91 4.63
C ILE A 111 -10.38 4.36 6.05
N LEU A 112 -9.31 3.64 6.38
CA LEU A 112 -8.96 3.24 7.75
C LEU A 112 -7.65 3.92 8.11
N THR A 113 -7.64 4.80 9.11
CA THR A 113 -6.43 5.52 9.54
C THR A 113 -5.95 5.00 10.88
N SER A 114 -4.64 4.87 11.05
CA SER A 114 -4.03 4.42 12.30
C SER A 114 -4.31 5.39 13.45
N SER A 115 -4.56 4.86 14.65
CA SER A 115 -4.67 5.69 15.86
C SER A 115 -3.34 6.30 16.30
N ASN A 116 -2.23 5.70 15.86
CA ASN A 116 -0.86 6.08 16.22
C ASN A 116 -0.15 6.66 15.00
N SER A 117 0.73 7.62 15.25
CA SER A 117 1.66 8.13 14.24
C SER A 117 2.90 7.25 14.10
N LEU A 118 3.51 7.28 12.93
CA LEU A 118 4.85 6.73 12.74
C LEU A 118 5.89 7.69 13.33
N PRO A 119 6.84 7.21 14.16
CA PRO A 119 7.95 8.03 14.63
C PRO A 119 8.90 8.41 13.49
N MET A 120 9.45 9.61 13.57
CA MET A 120 10.40 10.13 12.59
C MET A 120 11.78 9.54 12.83
N ASN A 121 12.53 9.27 11.76
CA ASN A 121 13.88 8.72 11.82
C ASN A 121 13.95 7.37 12.57
N GLN A 122 12.86 6.60 12.57
CA GLN A 122 12.76 5.30 13.20
C GLN A 122 12.04 4.32 12.29
N TRP A 123 12.62 3.12 12.17
CA TRP A 123 11.98 2.03 11.45
C TRP A 123 10.70 1.57 12.15
N SER A 124 9.62 1.51 11.39
CA SER A 124 8.34 0.95 11.81
C SER A 124 7.88 -0.09 10.82
N HIS A 125 7.42 -1.24 11.32
CA HIS A 125 6.83 -2.30 10.51
C HIS A 125 5.31 -2.10 10.42
N ILE A 126 4.81 -1.84 9.22
CA ILE A 126 3.40 -1.61 8.94
C ILE A 126 2.82 -2.86 8.28
N VAL A 127 1.65 -3.29 8.75
CA VAL A 127 0.87 -4.34 8.09
C VAL A 127 -0.57 -3.88 7.91
N ALA A 128 -1.10 -4.03 6.71
CA ALA A 128 -2.51 -3.82 6.39
C ALA A 128 -3.12 -5.11 5.89
N THR A 129 -4.27 -5.50 6.42
CA THR A 129 -4.93 -6.77 6.06
C THR A 129 -6.39 -6.55 5.69
N LEU A 130 -6.87 -7.29 4.70
CA LEU A 130 -8.30 -7.48 4.42
C LEU A 130 -8.60 -8.98 4.45
N ASP A 131 -9.44 -9.42 5.37
CA ASP A 131 -9.84 -10.83 5.53
C ASP A 131 -11.12 -11.21 4.74
N GLY A 132 -11.60 -10.30 3.90
CA GLY A 132 -12.82 -10.41 3.11
C GLY A 132 -13.98 -9.60 3.66
N VAL A 133 -13.96 -9.28 4.96
CA VAL A 133 -15.01 -8.48 5.63
C VAL A 133 -14.48 -7.45 6.63
N THR A 134 -13.20 -7.51 7.00
CA THR A 134 -12.58 -6.63 7.99
C THR A 134 -11.25 -6.10 7.47
N LYS A 135 -11.08 -4.77 7.52
CA LYS A 135 -9.79 -4.11 7.35
C LYS A 135 -9.11 -3.98 8.70
N ARG A 136 -7.81 -4.26 8.77
CA ARG A 136 -6.98 -4.02 9.96
C ARG A 136 -5.67 -3.35 9.59
N LEU A 137 -5.18 -2.50 10.49
CA LEU A 137 -3.87 -1.88 10.43
C LEU A 137 -3.08 -2.22 11.68
N TYR A 138 -1.81 -2.59 11.47
CA TYR A 138 -0.87 -2.90 12.53
C TYR A 138 0.40 -2.07 12.36
N ILE A 139 0.95 -1.58 13.48
CA ILE A 139 2.26 -0.93 13.55
C ILE A 139 3.09 -1.66 14.60
N ASN A 140 4.27 -2.15 14.21
CA ASN A 140 5.19 -2.93 15.05
C ASN A 140 4.51 -4.14 15.73
N GLY A 141 3.59 -4.78 15.01
CA GLY A 141 2.85 -5.96 15.47
C GLY A 141 1.64 -5.66 16.36
N ILE A 142 1.36 -4.40 16.67
CA ILE A 142 0.20 -3.99 17.47
C ILE A 142 -0.91 -3.52 16.54
N GLU A 143 -2.14 -4.02 16.72
CA GLU A 143 -3.31 -3.52 16.00
C GLU A 143 -3.64 -2.08 16.45
N VAL A 144 -3.66 -1.15 15.49
CA VAL A 144 -3.88 0.28 15.74
C VAL A 144 -5.19 0.79 15.15
N ALA A 145 -5.83 0.03 14.27
CA ALA A 145 -7.16 0.33 13.75
C ALA A 145 -7.79 -0.93 13.12
N ALA A 146 -9.11 -1.04 13.22
CA ALA A 146 -9.90 -2.04 12.52
C ALA A 146 -11.29 -1.51 12.19
N VAL A 147 -11.84 -1.94 11.05
CA VAL A 147 -13.22 -1.61 10.65
C VAL A 147 -13.80 -2.73 9.78
N ASN A 148 -15.09 -2.99 9.92
CA ASN A 148 -15.81 -3.83 8.96
C ASN A 148 -15.80 -3.16 7.59
N TYR A 149 -15.63 -3.95 6.53
CA TYR A 149 -15.54 -3.54 5.14
C TYR A 149 -16.14 -4.64 4.26
N ASP A 150 -17.45 -4.59 4.02
CA ASP A 150 -18.18 -5.62 3.28
C ASP A 150 -18.25 -5.28 1.78
N ARG A 151 -17.12 -5.49 1.10
CA ARG A 151 -16.98 -5.31 -0.36
C ARG A 151 -18.06 -6.07 -1.13
N ALA A 152 -18.37 -7.29 -0.71
CA ALA A 152 -19.33 -8.15 -1.41
C ALA A 152 -20.76 -7.60 -1.28
N GLY A 153 -21.15 -7.16 -0.09
CA GLY A 153 -22.45 -6.52 0.16
C GLY A 153 -22.63 -5.22 -0.64
N GLU A 154 -21.58 -4.40 -0.74
CA GLU A 154 -21.62 -3.15 -1.50
C GLU A 154 -21.81 -3.40 -3.01
N CYS A 155 -21.06 -4.34 -3.56
CA CYS A 155 -21.18 -4.71 -4.98
C CYS A 155 -22.48 -5.44 -5.30
N ALA A 156 -23.09 -6.14 -4.34
CA ALA A 156 -24.40 -6.75 -4.51
C ALA A 156 -25.50 -5.67 -4.56
N ASN A 157 -25.43 -4.66 -3.69
CA ASN A 157 -26.42 -3.58 -3.64
C ASN A 157 -26.36 -2.64 -4.85
N SER A 158 -25.19 -2.40 -5.44
CA SER A 158 -25.06 -1.54 -6.62
C SER A 158 -25.59 -2.16 -7.91
N ARG A 159 -25.77 -3.49 -7.97
CA ARG A 159 -26.40 -4.20 -9.10
C ARG A 159 -27.93 -4.28 -9.04
N GLN A 160 -28.56 -3.81 -7.97
CA GLN A 160 -30.02 -3.87 -7.77
C GLN A 160 -30.75 -2.60 -8.24
N VAL A 161 -30.02 -1.59 -8.74
CA VAL A 161 -30.60 -0.34 -9.24
C VAL A 161 -30.43 -0.26 -10.75
N SER A 162 -31.31 -0.94 -11.49
CA SER A 162 -31.50 -0.78 -12.94
C SER A 162 -32.98 -0.83 -13.28
#